data_AF-A0A7I8CQS5-F1
#
_entry.id   AF-A0A7I8CQS5-F1
#
_cell.length_a   1.000
_cell.length_b   1.000
_cell.length_c   1.000
_cell.angle_alpha   90.00
_cell.angle_beta   90.00
_cell.angle_gamma   90.00
#
_symmetry.space_group_name_H-M   'P 1'
#
loop_
_entity.id
_entity.type
_entity.pdbx_description
1 polymer ?
#
loop_
_entity_poly.entity_id
_entity_poly.type
_entity_poly.pdbx_seq_one_letter_code
_entity_poly.pdbx_strand_id
1 'polypeptide(L)'
;MLVETGLPYEPHLVRFDTNDQMSPEFLSLNPNNKIPAILDPTGPDGKPLALFESRAILIYLADKAGRFIPDDAAGRYETIQWLMFQMGGIGPMFRQIGFFNKFAGKDYEDKRPRDRYVAESRRLLDMLNRRLAERS
;
A
#
# COMPACT_ATOMS: atom_id res chain seq x y z
N MET A 1 -5.04 -9.70 2.36
CA MET A 1 -6.23 -9.08 3.00
C MET A 1 -7.52 -9.75 2.58
N LEU A 2 -8.04 -9.57 1.36
CA LEU A 2 -9.33 -10.18 0.95
C LEU A 2 -9.35 -11.72 1.08
N VAL A 3 -8.28 -12.40 0.64
CA VAL A 3 -8.12 -13.85 0.84
C VAL A 3 -8.09 -14.22 2.32
N GLU A 4 -7.35 -13.45 3.13
CA GLU A 4 -7.20 -13.69 4.57
C GLU A 4 -8.50 -13.48 5.35
N THR A 5 -9.30 -12.46 4.99
CA THR A 5 -10.60 -12.17 5.61
C THR A 5 -11.68 -13.15 5.17
N GLY A 6 -11.55 -13.78 4.01
CA GLY A 6 -12.58 -14.61 3.40
C GLY A 6 -13.75 -13.80 2.82
N LEU A 7 -13.60 -12.47 2.69
CA LEU A 7 -14.63 -11.62 2.09
C LEU A 7 -14.74 -11.96 0.59
N PRO A 8 -15.96 -12.14 0.05
CA PRO A 8 -16.16 -12.36 -1.37
C PRO A 8 -15.73 -11.11 -2.15
N TYR A 9 -15.06 -11.32 -3.28
CA TYR A 9 -14.56 -10.25 -4.14
C TYR A 9 -14.50 -10.71 -5.59
N GLU A 10 -14.57 -9.75 -6.51
CA GLU A 10 -14.35 -9.97 -7.94
C GLU A 10 -13.11 -9.18 -8.38
N PRO A 11 -11.99 -9.84 -8.72
CA PRO A 11 -10.80 -9.14 -9.18
C PRO A 11 -10.94 -8.69 -10.64
N HIS A 12 -10.72 -7.41 -10.90
CA HIS A 12 -10.65 -6.86 -12.25
C HIS A 12 -9.20 -6.47 -12.57
N LEU A 13 -8.68 -6.94 -13.71
CA LEU A 13 -7.36 -6.60 -14.19
C LEU A 13 -7.38 -5.19 -14.80
N VAL A 14 -6.57 -4.27 -14.25
CA VAL A 14 -6.31 -2.94 -14.83
C VAL A 14 -4.97 -2.98 -15.55
N ARG A 15 -4.98 -2.88 -16.87
CA ARG A 15 -3.79 -3.04 -17.70
C ARG A 15 -3.05 -1.71 -17.91
N PHE A 16 -1.78 -1.69 -17.51
CA PHE A 16 -0.93 -0.50 -17.67
C PHE A 16 -0.37 -0.36 -19.09
N ASP A 17 -0.32 -1.45 -19.88
CA ASP A 17 0.12 -1.43 -21.28
C ASP A 17 -0.91 -0.80 -22.22
N THR A 18 -2.20 -0.86 -21.87
CA THR A 18 -3.30 -0.18 -22.58
C THR A 18 -3.72 1.13 -21.91
N ASN A 19 -3.05 1.54 -20.84
CA ASN A 19 -3.37 2.73 -20.04
C ASN A 19 -4.78 2.73 -19.41
N ASP A 20 -5.31 1.57 -19.02
CA ASP A 20 -6.64 1.47 -18.40
C ASP A 20 -6.77 2.35 -17.15
N GLN A 21 -5.68 2.55 -16.40
CA GLN A 21 -5.67 3.42 -15.21
C GLN A 21 -5.91 4.91 -15.53
N MET A 22 -5.89 5.29 -16.80
CA MET A 22 -6.16 6.63 -17.30
C MET A 22 -7.55 6.75 -17.92
N SER A 23 -8.33 5.66 -18.00
CA SER A 23 -9.65 5.68 -18.60
C SER A 23 -10.62 6.52 -17.75
N PRO A 24 -11.63 7.18 -18.35
CA PRO A 24 -12.64 7.92 -17.60
C PRO A 24 -13.34 7.05 -16.54
N GLU A 25 -13.56 5.77 -16.84
CA GLU A 25 -14.20 4.80 -15.95
C GLU A 25 -13.33 4.53 -14.72
N PHE A 26 -12.03 4.26 -14.88
CA PHE A 26 -11.13 4.08 -13.73
C PHE A 26 -10.94 5.37 -12.94
N LEU A 27 -10.79 6.51 -13.61
CA LEU A 27 -10.62 7.81 -12.96
C LEU A 27 -11.85 8.25 -12.17
N SER A 28 -13.05 7.81 -12.58
CA SER A 28 -14.28 8.02 -11.80
C SER A 28 -14.23 7.36 -10.41
N LEU A 29 -13.45 6.29 -10.26
CA LEU A 29 -13.22 5.59 -9.00
C LEU A 29 -11.98 6.10 -8.26
N ASN A 30 -10.86 6.29 -8.98
CA ASN A 30 -9.60 6.77 -8.41
C ASN A 30 -8.96 7.86 -9.28
N PRO A 31 -9.07 9.14 -8.88
CA PRO A 31 -8.47 10.26 -9.63
C PRO A 31 -6.93 10.28 -9.57
N ASN A 32 -6.28 9.51 -8.68
CA ASN A 32 -4.82 9.36 -8.61
C ASN A 32 -4.29 8.29 -9.58
N ASN A 33 -5.14 7.74 -10.46
CA ASN A 33 -4.76 6.88 -11.59
C ASN A 33 -3.84 5.68 -11.23
N LYS A 34 -3.98 5.16 -10.00
CA LYS A 34 -3.12 4.09 -9.46
C LYS A 34 -3.95 2.96 -8.87
N ILE A 35 -3.47 1.74 -9.03
CA ILE A 35 -4.00 0.61 -8.26
C ILE A 35 -3.35 0.54 -6.86
N PRO A 36 -4.01 -0.09 -5.88
CA PRO A 36 -5.35 -0.66 -5.93
C PRO A 36 -6.47 0.37 -5.68
N ALA A 37 -7.67 0.05 -6.18
CA ALA A 37 -8.93 0.68 -5.84
C ALA A 37 -10.00 -0.42 -5.71
N ILE A 38 -11.02 -0.18 -4.88
CA ILE A 38 -12.16 -1.09 -4.67
C ILE A 38 -13.48 -0.32 -4.73
N LEU A 39 -14.54 -1.04 -5.08
CA LEU A 39 -15.91 -0.62 -4.88
C LEU A 39 -16.60 -1.71 -4.06
N ASP A 40 -16.92 -1.42 -2.80
CA ASP A 40 -17.73 -2.32 -2.00
C ASP A 40 -19.21 -1.96 -2.18
N PRO A 41 -20.05 -2.84 -2.78
CA PRO A 41 -21.47 -2.55 -2.98
C PRO A 41 -22.26 -2.53 -1.68
N THR A 42 -21.74 -3.13 -0.60
CA THR A 42 -22.40 -3.24 0.72
C THR A 42 -21.58 -2.54 1.80
N GLY A 43 -21.21 -1.29 1.53
CA GLY A 43 -20.43 -0.45 2.43
C GLY A 43 -21.17 -0.03 3.69
N PRO A 44 -20.63 0.94 4.44
CA PRO A 44 -21.28 1.49 5.62
C PRO A 44 -22.74 1.89 5.32
N ASP A 45 -23.63 1.55 6.25
CA ASP A 45 -25.08 1.77 6.12
C ASP A 45 -25.72 1.10 4.89
N GLY A 46 -25.10 0.05 4.34
CA GLY A 46 -25.57 -0.69 3.17
C GLY A 46 -25.41 0.06 1.85
N LYS A 47 -24.61 1.13 1.82
CA LYS A 47 -24.40 1.96 0.62
C LYS A 47 -23.07 1.62 -0.07
N PRO A 48 -22.99 1.71 -1.42
CA PRO A 48 -21.73 1.51 -2.11
C PRO A 48 -20.63 2.48 -1.63
N LEU A 49 -19.44 1.95 -1.40
CA LEU A 49 -18.27 2.73 -0.99
C LEU A 49 -17.11 2.47 -1.95
N ALA A 50 -16.72 3.52 -2.66
CA ALA A 50 -15.49 3.57 -3.46
C ALA A 50 -14.30 3.96 -2.59
N LEU A 51 -13.20 3.21 -2.67
CA LEU A 51 -11.96 3.52 -1.96
C LEU A 51 -10.75 3.26 -2.86
N PHE A 52 -9.81 4.20 -2.82
CA PHE A 52 -8.44 4.01 -3.28
C PHE A 52 -7.48 4.23 -2.10
N GLU A 53 -6.17 4.15 -2.35
CA GLU A 53 -5.13 4.05 -1.33
C GLU A 53 -5.15 2.73 -0.55
N SER A 54 -4.17 1.88 -0.86
CA SER A 54 -4.03 0.54 -0.28
C SER A 54 -4.15 0.48 1.25
N ARG A 55 -3.68 1.48 2.00
CA ARG A 55 -3.71 1.46 3.47
C ARG A 55 -5.09 1.84 4.02
N ALA A 56 -5.77 2.79 3.38
CA ALA A 56 -7.16 3.08 3.70
C ALA A 56 -8.04 1.86 3.44
N ILE A 57 -7.82 1.16 2.32
CA ILE A 57 -8.48 -0.10 1.99
C ILE A 57 -8.20 -1.18 3.06
N LEU A 58 -6.95 -1.33 3.52
CA LEU A 58 -6.62 -2.31 4.56
C LEU A 58 -7.33 -2.03 5.88
N ILE A 59 -7.34 -0.77 6.35
CA ILE A 59 -8.04 -0.38 7.58
C ILE A 59 -9.54 -0.66 7.42
N TYR A 60 -10.13 -0.22 6.31
CA TYR A 60 -11.53 -0.43 6.01
C TYR A 60 -11.92 -1.92 6.00
N LEU A 61 -11.13 -2.78 5.34
CA LEU A 61 -11.39 -4.23 5.30
C LEU A 61 -11.16 -4.89 6.66
N ALA A 62 -10.22 -4.38 7.47
CA ALA A 62 -9.96 -4.87 8.82
C ALA A 62 -11.16 -4.59 9.72
N ASP A 63 -11.68 -3.36 9.66
CA ASP A 63 -12.87 -2.94 10.40
C ASP A 63 -14.12 -3.70 9.92
N LYS A 64 -14.33 -3.82 8.60
CA LYS A 64 -15.47 -4.57 8.03
C LYS A 64 -15.47 -6.05 8.42
N ALA A 65 -14.29 -6.67 8.51
CA ALA A 65 -14.16 -8.07 8.89
C ALA A 65 -14.04 -8.31 10.40
N GLY A 66 -13.81 -7.26 11.21
CA GLY A 66 -13.44 -7.39 12.62
C GLY A 66 -12.14 -8.18 12.84
N ARG A 67 -11.15 -8.01 11.94
CA ARG A 67 -9.92 -8.82 11.92
C ARG A 67 -8.69 -7.97 11.62
N PHE A 68 -7.52 -8.43 12.10
CA PHE A 68 -6.19 -7.91 11.77
C PHE A 68 -5.82 -6.52 12.28
N ILE A 69 -6.70 -5.88 13.04
CA ILE A 69 -6.38 -4.69 13.83
C ILE A 69 -6.94 -4.89 15.25
N PRO A 70 -6.18 -4.60 16.32
CA PRO A 70 -6.69 -4.74 17.69
C PRO A 70 -7.86 -3.79 17.96
N ASP A 71 -8.79 -4.21 18.82
CA ASP A 71 -9.93 -3.38 19.26
C ASP A 71 -9.54 -2.40 20.37
N ASP A 72 -8.47 -2.69 21.13
CA ASP A 72 -7.96 -1.78 22.14
C ASP A 72 -7.27 -0.57 21.50
N ALA A 73 -7.45 0.60 22.10
CA ALA A 73 -6.96 1.85 21.52
C ALA A 73 -5.44 1.84 21.31
N ALA A 74 -4.67 1.30 22.26
CA ALA A 74 -3.22 1.31 22.19
C ALA A 74 -2.72 0.41 21.04
N GLY A 75 -3.21 -0.83 20.95
CA GLY A 75 -2.87 -1.77 19.89
C GLY A 75 -3.34 -1.31 18.51
N ARG A 76 -4.52 -0.69 18.42
CA ARG A 76 -5.04 -0.10 17.19
C ARG A 76 -4.10 0.99 16.67
N TYR A 77 -3.77 1.98 17.52
CA TYR A 77 -2.91 3.08 17.10
C TYR A 77 -1.47 2.64 16.83
N GLU A 78 -0.94 1.66 17.56
CA GLU A 78 0.36 1.08 17.24
C GLU A 78 0.35 0.41 15.86
N THR A 79 -0.70 -0.35 15.54
CA THR A 79 -0.86 -0.99 14.23
C THR A 79 -0.94 0.05 13.10
N ILE A 80 -1.74 1.11 13.29
CA ILE A 80 -1.84 2.22 12.35
C ILE A 80 -0.49 2.94 12.19
N GLN A 81 0.26 3.15 13.27
CA GLN A 81 1.60 3.76 13.20
C GLN A 81 2.52 2.97 12.26
N TRP A 82 2.56 1.64 12.38
CA TRP A 82 3.37 0.80 11.50
C TRP A 82 2.85 0.78 10.05
N LEU A 83 1.54 0.85 9.86
CA LEU A 83 0.94 0.97 8.54
C LEU A 83 1.30 2.31 7.86
N MET A 84 1.30 3.41 8.62
CA MET A 84 1.72 4.74 8.15
C MET A 84 3.23 4.79 7.88
N PHE A 85 4.05 4.18 8.74
CA PHE A 85 5.48 4.00 8.49
C PHE A 85 5.73 3.30 7.15
N GLN A 86 4.97 2.25 6.86
CA GLN A 86 5.08 1.53 5.60
C GLN A 86 4.63 2.41 4.41
N MET A 87 3.55 3.18 4.56
CA MET A 87 3.00 4.08 3.54
C MET A 87 3.95 5.24 3.18
N GLY A 88 4.54 5.89 4.18
CA GLY A 88 5.42 7.06 3.98
C GLY A 88 6.90 6.71 3.80
N GLY A 89 7.36 5.59 4.36
CA GLY A 89 8.76 5.18 4.33
C GLY A 89 9.01 4.05 3.33
N ILE A 90 8.63 2.82 3.71
CA ILE A 90 8.99 1.60 2.97
C ILE A 90 8.57 1.67 1.50
N GLY A 91 7.28 1.93 1.23
CA GLY A 91 6.76 1.89 -0.13
C GLY A 91 7.44 2.90 -1.07
N PRO A 92 7.47 4.19 -0.72
CA PRO A 92 8.13 5.22 -1.52
C PRO A 92 9.62 4.98 -1.70
N MET A 93 10.37 4.67 -0.63
CA MET A 93 11.84 4.52 -0.72
C MET A 93 12.24 3.30 -1.54
N PHE A 94 11.55 2.17 -1.39
CA PHE A 94 11.87 0.96 -2.14
C PHE A 94 11.50 1.09 -3.62
N ARG A 95 10.44 1.86 -3.93
CA ARG A 95 10.11 2.22 -5.32
C ARG A 95 11.27 2.98 -5.97
N GLN A 96 11.91 3.91 -5.26
CA GLN A 96 13.05 4.65 -5.79
C GLN A 96 14.26 3.75 -6.03
N ILE A 97 14.54 2.79 -5.14
CA ILE A 97 15.56 1.75 -5.44
C ILE A 97 15.22 1.03 -6.74
N GLY A 98 13.97 0.57 -6.88
CA GLY A 98 13.52 -0.09 -8.12
C GLY A 98 13.82 0.76 -9.35
N PHE A 99 13.51 2.06 -9.30
CA PHE A 99 13.77 2.97 -10.40
C PHE A 99 15.27 3.12 -10.72
N PHE A 100 16.10 3.44 -9.73
CA PHE A 100 17.53 3.71 -9.92
C PHE A 100 18.43 2.47 -10.02
N ASN A 101 17.88 1.27 -9.80
CA ASN A 101 18.64 0.02 -9.87
C ASN A 101 18.14 -0.96 -10.94
N LYS A 102 16.85 -0.94 -11.28
CA LYS A 102 16.24 -1.94 -12.18
C LYS A 102 15.61 -1.34 -13.44
N PHE A 103 15.00 -0.17 -13.33
CA PHE A 103 14.34 0.51 -14.46
C PHE A 103 15.26 1.59 -15.05
N ALA A 104 14.69 2.56 -15.78
CA ALA A 104 15.44 3.55 -16.55
C ALA A 104 16.53 4.28 -15.76
N GLY A 105 16.31 4.57 -14.47
CA GLY A 105 17.30 5.22 -13.62
C GLY A 105 18.57 4.41 -13.40
N LYS A 106 18.58 3.11 -13.70
CA LYS A 106 19.79 2.27 -13.61
C LYS A 106 20.88 2.73 -14.58
N ASP A 107 20.48 3.32 -15.70
CA ASP A 107 21.39 3.69 -16.80
C ASP A 107 22.02 5.07 -16.57
N TYR A 108 21.62 5.80 -15.51
CA TYR A 108 22.20 7.09 -15.17
C TYR A 108 23.64 6.90 -14.67
N GLU A 109 24.60 7.65 -15.22
CA GLU A 109 26.01 7.53 -14.83
C GLU A 109 26.26 7.92 -13.37
N ASP A 110 25.64 9.01 -12.93
CA ASP A 110 25.69 9.45 -11.54
C ASP A 110 24.88 8.53 -10.63
N LYS A 111 25.58 7.78 -9.77
CA LYS A 111 24.96 6.83 -8.83
C LYS A 111 24.60 7.44 -7.48
N ARG A 112 24.87 8.73 -7.22
CA ARG A 112 24.48 9.39 -5.96
C ARG A 112 22.98 9.23 -5.63
N PRO A 113 22.03 9.34 -6.59
CA PRO A 113 20.61 9.09 -6.31
C PRO A 113 20.36 7.64 -5.87
N ARG A 114 20.91 6.66 -6.59
CA ARG A 114 20.81 5.24 -6.23
C ARG A 114 21.30 5.00 -4.81
N ASP A 115 22.51 5.48 -4.51
CA ASP A 115 23.19 5.21 -3.24
C ASP A 115 22.43 5.85 -2.06
N ARG A 116 21.83 7.03 -2.26
CA ARG A 116 20.92 7.65 -1.29
C ARG A 116 19.75 6.74 -0.95
N TYR A 117 19.03 6.22 -1.94
CA TYR A 117 17.85 5.37 -1.69
C TYR A 117 18.22 3.98 -1.15
N VAL A 118 19.38 3.44 -1.55
CA VAL A 118 19.94 2.22 -0.96
C VAL A 118 20.23 2.42 0.53
N ALA A 119 20.92 3.49 0.90
CA ALA A 119 21.23 3.78 2.30
C ALA A 119 19.97 3.96 3.15
N GLU A 120 18.99 4.73 2.67
CA GLU A 120 17.74 4.93 3.40
C GLU A 120 16.93 3.62 3.53
N SER A 121 16.89 2.80 2.49
CA SER A 121 16.17 1.53 2.57
C SER A 121 16.83 0.53 3.51
N ARG A 122 18.17 0.50 3.58
CA ARG A 122 18.90 -0.27 4.60
C ARG A 122 18.53 0.20 6.01
N ARG A 123 18.52 1.52 6.24
CA ARG A 123 18.10 2.09 7.54
C ARG A 123 16.67 1.68 7.92
N LEU A 124 15.74 1.69 6.97
CA LEU A 124 14.35 1.26 7.20
C LEU A 124 14.25 -0.25 7.51
N LEU A 125 15.03 -1.10 6.82
CA LEU A 125 15.12 -2.53 7.10
C LEU A 125 15.73 -2.81 8.48
N ASP A 126 16.80 -2.11 8.85
CA ASP A 126 17.42 -2.25 10.17
C ASP A 126 16.45 -1.88 11.30
N MET A 127 15.65 -0.83 11.09
CA MET A 127 14.62 -0.43 12.04
C MET A 127 13.54 -1.51 12.19
N LEU A 128 13.07 -2.08 11.08
CA LEU A 128 12.13 -3.22 11.10
C LEU A 128 12.73 -4.44 11.80
N ASN A 129 14.00 -4.77 11.52
CA ASN A 129 14.67 -5.91 12.11
C ASN A 129 14.79 -5.77 13.64
N ARG A 130 15.17 -4.59 14.13
CA ARG A 130 15.21 -4.31 15.58
C ARG A 130 13.83 -4.46 16.21
N ARG A 131 12.79 -3.91 15.56
CA ARG A 131 11.41 -4.04 16.07
C ARG A 131 10.96 -5.50 16.16
N LEU A 132 11.25 -6.30 15.13
CA LEU A 132 10.83 -7.70 15.07
C LEU A 132 11.59 -8.58 16.07
N ALA A 133 12.86 -8.27 16.34
CA ALA A 133 13.67 -9.00 17.34
C ALA A 133 13.13 -8.83 18.79
N GLU A 134 12.40 -7.76 19.07
CA GLU A 134 11.73 -7.55 20.38
C GLU A 134 10.37 -8.27 20.48
N ARG A 135 9.93 -8.96 19.43
CA ARG A 135 8.58 -9.57 19.32
C ARG A 135 8.58 -11.08 19.07
N SER A 136 9.74 -11.72 19.16
CA SER A 136 9.92 -13.18 19.07
C SER A 136 9.59 -13.90 20.36
#